data_AF-A0A1V2Q2G6-F1
#
_entry.id   AF-A0A1V2Q2G6-F1
#
_cell.length_a   1.000
_cell.length_b   1.000
_cell.length_c   1.000
_cell.angle_alpha   90.00
_cell.angle_beta   90.00
_cell.angle_gamma   90.00
#
_symmetry.space_group_name_H-M   'P 1'
#
loop_
_entity.id
_entity.type
_entity.pdbx_description
1 polymer ?
#
loop_
_entity_poly.entity_id
_entity_poly.type
_entity_poly.pdbx_seq_one_letter_code
_entity_poly.pdbx_strand_id
1 'polypeptide(L)'
;MTTPNDPYNQQQPGGYPPAAPPLNESELRPPARPKSVDTAYLLWLVAAGIGILSNLIGFVIASDIAAETGVETGAGTSIVSLIFAVLWILVVMQMRKGANWARIVLTVLGGLSTIGNLLSLLAFGILFSIGFLGVISALFVVASLVTIIAAIVFMFMPDSNYYFKAS
;
A
#
# COMPACT_ATOMS: atom_id res chain seq x y z
N MET A 1 -30.76 -62.18 -42.75
CA MET A 1 -29.65 -61.20 -42.67
C MET A 1 -29.99 -60.23 -41.54
N THR A 2 -29.35 -60.39 -40.37
CA THR A 2 -29.55 -59.52 -39.20
C THR A 2 -28.46 -58.46 -39.20
N THR A 3 -28.84 -57.19 -39.28
CA THR A 3 -27.90 -56.05 -39.19
C THR A 3 -27.27 -55.97 -37.80
N PRO A 4 -25.95 -55.72 -37.69
CA PRO A 4 -25.26 -55.54 -36.41
C PRO A 4 -25.79 -54.33 -35.63
N ASN A 5 -25.99 -54.52 -34.33
CA ASN A 5 -26.36 -53.48 -33.38
C ASN A 5 -25.07 -52.73 -32.99
N ASP A 6 -24.84 -51.54 -33.53
CA ASP A 6 -23.67 -50.70 -33.23
C ASP A 6 -23.89 -49.94 -31.89
N PRO A 7 -23.13 -50.25 -30.81
CA PRO A 7 -23.34 -49.65 -29.49
C PRO A 7 -22.75 -48.23 -29.33
N TYR A 8 -22.17 -47.65 -30.38
CA TYR A 8 -21.42 -46.38 -30.31
C TYR A 8 -22.22 -45.12 -30.63
N ASN A 9 -23.54 -45.23 -30.86
CA ASN A 9 -24.35 -44.08 -31.28
C ASN A 9 -25.05 -43.36 -30.12
N GLN A 10 -24.33 -43.07 -29.03
CA GLN A 10 -24.80 -42.14 -27.98
C GLN A 10 -24.35 -40.72 -28.29
N GLN A 11 -24.97 -40.10 -29.29
CA GLN A 11 -24.85 -38.68 -29.53
C GLN A 11 -25.59 -37.94 -28.40
N GLN A 12 -24.85 -37.37 -27.44
CA GLN A 12 -25.41 -36.40 -26.50
C GLN A 12 -25.90 -35.19 -27.31
N PRO A 13 -27.20 -34.85 -27.27
CA PRO A 13 -27.71 -33.67 -27.96
C PRO A 13 -27.04 -32.43 -27.38
N GLY A 14 -26.27 -31.72 -28.20
CA GLY A 14 -25.63 -30.45 -27.85
C GLY A 14 -26.67 -29.35 -27.61
N GLY A 15 -27.31 -29.38 -26.45
CA GLY A 15 -28.13 -28.28 -25.96
C GLY A 15 -27.24 -27.17 -25.41
N TYR A 16 -27.49 -25.94 -25.83
CA TYR A 16 -26.89 -24.77 -25.17
C TYR A 16 -27.21 -24.84 -23.67
N PRO A 17 -26.23 -24.56 -22.79
CA PRO A 17 -26.52 -24.48 -21.36
C PRO A 17 -27.65 -23.46 -21.13
N PRO A 18 -28.58 -23.73 -20.20
CA PRO A 18 -29.67 -22.80 -19.91
C PRO A 18 -29.11 -21.42 -19.55
N ALA A 19 -29.80 -20.37 -20.01
CA ALA A 19 -29.41 -18.99 -19.70
C ALA A 19 -29.32 -18.80 -18.18
N ALA A 20 -28.24 -18.19 -17.70
CA ALA A 20 -28.04 -17.96 -16.28
C ALA A 20 -29.19 -17.08 -15.73
N PRO A 21 -29.68 -17.35 -14.50
CA PRO A 21 -30.67 -16.50 -13.85
C PRO A 21 -30.20 -15.04 -13.82
N PRO A 22 -31.12 -14.06 -14.00
CA PRO A 22 -30.75 -12.65 -13.86
C PRO A 22 -30.25 -12.37 -12.44
N LEU A 23 -29.19 -11.57 -12.33
CA LEU A 23 -28.68 -11.10 -11.04
C LEU A 23 -29.73 -10.24 -10.35
N ASN A 24 -29.90 -10.43 -9.05
CA ASN A 24 -30.76 -9.59 -8.22
C ASN A 24 -30.17 -8.17 -8.11
N GLU A 25 -31.00 -7.15 -7.94
CA GLU A 25 -30.53 -5.76 -7.75
C GLU A 25 -29.55 -5.61 -6.58
N SER A 26 -29.65 -6.47 -5.56
CA SER A 26 -28.72 -6.54 -4.44
C SER A 26 -27.32 -7.01 -4.83
N GLU A 27 -27.21 -7.85 -5.85
CA GLU A 27 -25.93 -8.39 -6.36
C GLU A 27 -25.24 -7.40 -7.31
N LEU A 28 -25.98 -6.42 -7.84
CA LEU A 28 -25.44 -5.35 -8.69
C LEU A 28 -24.90 -4.16 -7.88
N ARG A 29 -25.17 -4.09 -6.57
CA ARG A 29 -24.70 -2.98 -5.71
C ARG A 29 -23.24 -3.22 -5.31
N PRO A 30 -22.38 -2.18 -5.36
CA PRO A 30 -21.03 -2.28 -4.83
C PRO A 30 -21.06 -2.70 -3.36
N PRO A 31 -20.14 -3.58 -2.92
CA PRO A 31 -20.07 -3.99 -1.53
C PRO A 31 -19.83 -2.77 -0.64
N ALA A 32 -20.45 -2.75 0.55
CA ALA A 32 -20.16 -1.73 1.54
C ALA A 32 -18.67 -1.79 1.93
N ARG A 33 -18.02 -0.63 1.99
CA ARG A 33 -16.60 -0.55 2.34
C ARG A 33 -16.37 -1.08 3.77
N PRO A 34 -15.50 -2.08 3.96
CA PRO A 34 -15.23 -2.64 5.28
C PRO A 34 -14.33 -1.71 6.10
N LYS A 35 -14.45 -1.79 7.43
CA LYS A 35 -13.67 -0.97 8.37
C LYS A 35 -12.16 -1.18 8.23
N SER A 36 -11.72 -2.39 7.87
CA SER A 36 -10.32 -2.71 7.62
C SER A 36 -9.69 -1.82 6.54
N VAL A 37 -10.46 -1.44 5.52
CA VAL A 37 -10.00 -0.55 4.44
C VAL A 37 -9.89 0.89 4.92
N ASP A 38 -10.84 1.35 5.73
CA ASP A 38 -10.76 2.67 6.36
C ASP A 38 -9.58 2.74 7.37
N THR A 39 -9.33 1.68 8.14
CA THR A 39 -8.16 1.59 9.02
C THR A 39 -6.84 1.60 8.23
N ALA A 40 -6.73 0.81 7.16
CA ALA A 40 -5.55 0.81 6.30
C ALA A 40 -5.32 2.20 5.68
N TYR A 41 -6.39 2.86 5.24
CA TYR A 41 -6.34 4.23 4.72
C TYR A 41 -5.76 5.21 5.75
N LEU A 42 -6.26 5.17 6.99
CA LEU A 42 -5.75 6.03 8.06
C LEU A 42 -4.29 5.72 8.39
N LEU A 43 -3.90 4.44 8.45
CA LEU A 43 -2.51 4.05 8.72
C LEU A 43 -1.56 4.54 7.62
N TRP A 44 -1.97 4.47 6.34
CA TRP A 44 -1.17 5.01 5.26
C TRP A 44 -1.02 6.54 5.31
N LEU A 45 -2.06 7.27 5.76
CA LEU A 45 -1.97 8.71 6.00
C LEU A 45 -1.05 9.05 7.17
N VAL A 46 -1.12 8.28 8.27
CA VAL A 46 -0.22 8.43 9.41
C VAL A 46 1.22 8.16 8.99
N ALA A 47 1.48 7.09 8.23
CA ALA A 47 2.80 6.79 7.68
C ALA A 47 3.32 7.93 6.80
N ALA A 48 2.47 8.51 5.95
CA ALA A 48 2.84 9.68 5.14
C ALA A 48 3.19 10.89 6.02
N GLY A 49 2.41 11.16 7.06
CA GLY A 49 2.68 12.22 8.02
C GLY A 49 4.00 12.04 8.74
N ILE A 50 4.29 10.83 9.23
CA ILE A 50 5.58 10.48 9.84
C ILE A 50 6.72 10.71 8.85
N GLY A 51 6.55 10.28 7.59
CA GLY A 51 7.55 10.47 6.54
C GLY A 51 7.86 11.94 6.27
N ILE A 52 6.82 12.79 6.17
CA ILE A 52 6.98 14.23 5.99
C ILE A 52 7.72 14.85 7.18
N LEU A 53 7.30 14.55 8.42
CA LEU A 53 7.94 15.06 9.63
C LEU A 53 9.41 14.62 9.72
N SER A 54 9.68 13.36 9.40
CA SER A 54 11.05 12.82 9.33
C SER A 54 11.90 13.56 8.30
N ASN A 55 11.32 13.90 7.14
CA ASN A 55 12.01 14.64 6.09
C ASN A 55 12.36 16.07 6.55
N LEU A 56 11.43 16.74 7.24
CA LEU A 56 11.67 18.08 7.80
C LEU A 56 12.78 18.07 8.85
N ILE A 57 12.80 17.10 9.76
CA ILE A 57 13.86 16.96 10.76
C ILE A 57 15.21 16.69 10.06
N GLY A 58 15.23 15.77 9.10
CA GLY A 58 16.43 15.46 8.33
C GLY A 58 16.97 16.67 7.57
N PHE A 59 16.08 17.50 7.01
CA PHE A 59 16.45 18.76 6.36
C PHE A 59 17.11 19.74 7.33
N VAL A 60 16.55 19.93 8.53
CA VAL A 60 17.15 20.81 9.55
C VAL A 60 18.56 20.34 9.91
N ILE A 61 18.73 19.05 10.22
CA ILE A 61 20.04 18.47 10.56
C ILE A 61 21.03 18.65 9.40
N ALA A 62 20.59 18.38 8.16
CA ALA A 62 21.43 18.51 6.98
C ALA A 62 21.84 19.97 6.72
N SER A 63 20.95 20.93 6.98
CA SER A 63 21.21 22.36 6.80
C SER A 63 22.25 22.90 7.78
N ASP A 64 22.22 22.44 9.04
CA ASP A 64 23.23 22.79 10.04
C ASP A 64 24.61 22.26 9.62
N ILE A 65 24.69 21.00 9.18
CA ILE A 65 25.93 20.39 8.69
C ILE A 65 26.46 21.12 7.45
N ALA A 66 25.59 21.52 6.52
CA ALA A 66 25.99 22.26 5.33
C ALA A 66 26.55 23.63 5.66
N ALA A 67 25.95 24.34 6.63
CA ALA A 67 26.43 25.63 7.08
C ALA A 67 27.85 25.53 7.69
N GLU A 68 28.15 24.43 8.38
CA GLU A 68 29.47 24.19 8.98
C GLU A 68 30.53 23.72 7.97
N THR A 69 30.14 22.89 7.00
CA THR A 69 31.09 22.21 6.10
C THR A 69 31.22 22.87 4.72
N GLY A 70 30.31 23.78 4.36
CA GLY A 70 30.23 24.38 3.02
C GLY A 70 29.76 23.41 1.92
N VAL A 71 29.38 22.19 2.28
CA VAL A 71 28.82 21.21 1.35
C VAL A 71 27.32 21.45 1.23
N GLU A 72 26.85 21.88 0.05
CA GLU A 72 25.42 22.03 -0.20
C GLU A 72 24.69 20.69 -0.09
N THR A 73 24.00 20.46 1.02
CA THR A 73 23.14 19.30 1.22
C THR A 73 21.75 19.59 0.65
N GLY A 74 21.60 19.39 -0.65
CA GLY A 74 20.35 18.87 -1.24
C GLY A 74 19.06 19.66 -1.07
N ALA A 75 19.05 21.00 -1.05
CA ALA A 75 17.80 21.78 -1.00
C ALA A 75 16.77 21.39 -2.08
N GLY A 76 17.22 20.92 -3.25
CA GLY A 76 16.35 20.39 -4.32
C GLY A 76 15.58 19.11 -3.97
N THR A 77 15.98 18.36 -2.95
CA THR A 77 15.30 17.13 -2.52
C THR A 77 13.95 17.40 -1.82
N SER A 78 13.79 18.58 -1.22
CA SER A 78 12.61 18.93 -0.43
C SER A 78 11.35 19.08 -1.29
N ILE A 79 11.42 19.80 -2.42
CA ILE A 79 10.27 19.98 -3.33
C ILE A 79 9.84 18.65 -3.94
N VAL A 80 10.80 17.84 -4.39
CA VAL A 80 10.54 16.51 -4.93
C VAL A 80 9.85 15.64 -3.89
N SER A 81 10.30 15.67 -2.63
CA SER A 81 9.67 14.92 -1.54
C SER A 81 8.19 15.31 -1.31
N LEU A 82 7.87 16.61 -1.42
CA LEU A 82 6.50 17.10 -1.30
C LEU A 82 5.61 16.61 -2.45
N ILE A 83 6.12 16.62 -3.68
CA ILE A 83 5.40 16.06 -4.84
C ILE A 83 5.12 14.58 -4.62
N PHE A 84 6.11 13.81 -4.17
CA PHE A 84 5.93 12.40 -3.84
C PHE A 84 4.91 12.19 -2.72
N ALA A 85 4.89 13.04 -1.69
CA ALA A 85 3.89 12.98 -0.62
C ALA A 85 2.46 13.23 -1.14
N VAL A 86 2.28 14.19 -2.05
CA VAL A 86 0.97 14.44 -2.67
C VAL A 86 0.54 13.24 -3.52
N LEU A 87 1.43 12.73 -4.38
CA LEU A 87 1.15 11.54 -5.20
C LEU A 87 0.80 10.34 -4.33
N TRP A 88 1.51 10.15 -3.22
CA TRP A 88 1.22 9.11 -2.25
C TRP A 88 -0.20 9.21 -1.70
N ILE A 89 -0.59 10.40 -1.22
CA ILE A 89 -1.95 10.64 -0.70
C ILE A 89 -3.01 10.34 -1.77
N LEU A 90 -2.77 10.72 -3.04
CA LEU A 90 -3.68 10.40 -4.14
C LEU A 90 -3.84 8.88 -4.34
N VAL A 91 -2.74 8.12 -4.28
CA VAL A 91 -2.79 6.65 -4.37
C VAL A 91 -3.56 6.07 -3.18
N VAL A 92 -3.33 6.57 -1.97
CA VAL A 92 -4.05 6.15 -0.75
C VAL A 92 -5.56 6.45 -0.85
N MET A 93 -5.93 7.60 -1.40
CA MET A 93 -7.34 7.91 -1.71
C MET A 93 -7.93 6.96 -2.74
N GLN A 94 -7.16 6.56 -3.75
CA GLN A 94 -7.60 5.63 -4.78
C GLN A 94 -7.76 4.20 -4.25
N MET A 95 -6.90 3.79 -3.32
CA MET A 95 -7.08 2.55 -2.54
C MET A 95 -8.41 2.56 -1.78
N ARG A 96 -8.74 3.66 -1.11
CA ARG A 96 -10.01 3.79 -0.37
C ARG A 96 -11.26 3.64 -1.26
N LYS A 97 -11.13 3.96 -2.56
CA LYS A 97 -12.18 3.79 -3.57
C LYS A 97 -12.30 2.35 -4.11
N GLY A 98 -11.45 1.41 -3.69
CA GLY A 98 -11.49 0.01 -4.13
C GLY A 98 -10.60 -0.33 -5.33
N ALA A 99 -9.74 0.58 -5.77
CA ALA A 99 -8.85 0.28 -6.89
C ALA A 99 -7.76 -0.73 -6.51
N ASN A 100 -7.78 -1.89 -7.15
CA ASN A 100 -6.81 -2.97 -6.92
C ASN A 100 -5.36 -2.57 -7.19
N TRP A 101 -5.11 -1.76 -8.23
CA TRP A 101 -3.76 -1.33 -8.57
C TRP A 101 -3.10 -0.51 -7.45
N ALA A 102 -3.89 0.28 -6.72
CA ALA A 102 -3.40 1.13 -5.65
C ALA A 102 -2.81 0.30 -4.50
N ARG A 103 -3.36 -0.89 -4.24
CA ARG A 103 -2.81 -1.83 -3.26
C ARG A 103 -1.41 -2.28 -3.62
N ILE A 104 -1.21 -2.67 -4.89
CA ILE A 104 0.08 -3.15 -5.37
C ILE A 104 1.13 -2.03 -5.33
N VAL A 105 0.74 -0.81 -5.73
CA VAL A 105 1.64 0.35 -5.64
C VAL A 105 2.02 0.63 -4.19
N LEU A 106 1.05 0.64 -3.26
CA LEU A 106 1.31 0.88 -1.84
C LEU A 106 2.15 -0.22 -1.20
N THR A 107 1.95 -1.50 -1.55
CA THR A 107 2.82 -2.57 -1.03
C THR A 107 4.24 -2.49 -1.57
N VAL A 108 4.41 -2.24 -2.86
CA VAL A 108 5.75 -2.18 -3.46
C VAL A 108 6.52 -1.00 -2.89
N LEU A 109 5.92 0.18 -2.90
CA LEU A 109 6.59 1.39 -2.42
C LEU A 109 6.74 1.40 -0.89
N GLY A 110 5.71 1.00 -0.15
CA GLY A 110 5.78 0.90 1.30
C GLY A 110 6.73 -0.21 1.76
N GLY A 111 6.78 -1.34 1.04
CA GLY A 111 7.75 -2.41 1.26
C GLY A 111 9.18 -1.94 1.01
N LEU A 112 9.43 -1.22 -0.09
CA LEU A 112 10.73 -0.63 -0.37
C LEU A 112 11.14 0.39 0.70
N SER A 113 10.21 1.26 1.11
CA SER A 113 10.42 2.20 2.21
C SER A 113 10.75 1.49 3.53
N THR A 114 10.07 0.37 3.81
CA THR A 114 10.33 -0.46 4.99
C THR A 114 11.76 -1.01 4.95
N ILE A 115 12.22 -1.51 3.81
CA ILE A 115 13.61 -1.99 3.64
C ILE A 115 14.60 -0.84 3.86
N GLY A 116 14.37 0.33 3.27
CA GLY A 116 15.22 1.52 3.46
C GLY A 116 15.29 1.96 4.93
N ASN A 117 14.15 1.93 5.63
CA ASN A 117 14.08 2.21 7.05
C ASN A 117 14.86 1.19 7.88
N LEU A 118 14.74 -0.12 7.57
CA LEU A 118 15.50 -1.17 8.26
C LEU A 118 17.01 -1.04 8.03
N LEU A 119 17.45 -0.65 6.84
CA LEU A 119 18.87 -0.35 6.57
C LEU A 119 19.35 0.86 7.36
N SER A 120 18.49 1.88 7.51
CA SER A 120 18.80 3.07 8.32
C SER A 120 18.95 2.72 9.81
N LEU A 121 18.23 1.69 10.30
CA LEU A 121 18.44 1.13 11.64
C LEU A 121 19.80 0.47 11.84
N LEU A 122 20.57 0.14 10.80
CA LEU A 122 21.95 -0.31 10.98
C LEU A 122 22.87 0.84 11.40
N ALA A 123 22.52 2.07 11.01
CA ALA A 123 23.20 3.30 11.39
C ALA A 123 22.62 3.94 12.67
N PHE A 124 21.77 3.22 13.40
CA PHE A 124 21.01 3.77 14.53
C PHE A 124 21.90 4.31 15.67
N GLY A 125 23.08 3.72 15.87
CA GLY A 125 24.07 4.22 16.84
C GLY A 125 24.58 5.64 16.51
N ILE A 126 24.61 6.02 15.23
CA ILE A 126 24.98 7.35 14.78
C ILE A 126 23.88 8.35 15.12
N LEU A 127 22.60 7.97 15.03
CA LEU A 127 21.51 8.87 15.39
C LEU A 127 21.61 9.32 16.86
N PHE A 128 21.99 8.43 17.79
CA PHE A 128 22.14 8.80 19.19
C PHE A 128 23.27 9.82 19.46
N SER A 129 24.28 9.91 18.59
CA SER A 129 25.34 10.93 18.75
C SER A 129 24.87 12.34 18.41
N ILE A 130 23.75 12.49 17.69
CA ILE A 130 23.11 13.76 17.31
C ILE A 130 22.22 14.31 18.45
N GLY A 131 22.19 13.63 19.61
CA GLY A 131 21.43 14.06 20.77
C GLY A 131 19.91 13.90 20.59
N PHE A 132 19.14 14.84 21.13
CA PHE A 132 17.67 14.73 21.25
C PHE A 132 16.96 14.53 19.90
N LEU A 133 17.37 15.26 18.85
CA LEU A 133 16.76 15.13 17.51
C LEU A 133 17.01 13.76 16.90
N GLY A 134 18.16 13.16 17.19
CA GLY A 134 18.49 11.80 16.78
C GLY A 134 17.59 10.75 17.43
N VAL A 135 17.28 10.90 18.73
CA VAL A 135 16.34 10.02 19.45
C VAL A 135 14.94 10.11 18.85
N ILE A 136 14.45 11.32 18.55
CA ILE A 136 13.13 11.49 17.90
C ILE A 136 13.12 10.83 16.53
N SER A 137 14.17 11.04 15.73
CA SER A 137 14.29 10.44 14.39
C SER A 137 14.24 8.91 14.47
N ALA A 138 14.98 8.33 15.41
CA ALA A 138 14.95 6.90 15.72
C ALA A 138 13.54 6.39 16.05
N LEU A 139 12.81 7.10 16.92
CA LEU A 139 11.43 6.75 17.27
C LEU A 139 10.47 6.82 16.08
N PHE A 140 10.63 7.83 15.21
CA PHE A 140 9.83 7.96 13.99
C PHE A 140 10.07 6.82 13.01
N VAL A 141 11.30 6.37 12.86
CA VAL A 141 11.60 5.21 12.01
C VAL A 141 10.88 3.96 12.54
N VAL A 142 10.95 3.70 13.85
CA VAL A 142 10.25 2.55 14.46
C VAL A 142 8.73 2.68 14.32
N ALA A 143 8.17 3.85 14.61
CA ALA A 143 6.74 4.12 14.45
C ALA A 143 6.29 3.94 12.99
N SER A 144 7.09 4.41 12.03
CA SER A 144 6.83 4.24 10.60
C SER A 144 6.80 2.77 10.21
N LEU A 145 7.75 1.96 10.67
CA LEU A 145 7.81 0.53 10.36
C LEU A 145 6.54 -0.19 10.84
N VAL A 146 6.17 0.01 12.11
CA VAL A 146 4.96 -0.61 12.68
C VAL A 146 3.71 -0.15 11.92
N THR A 147 3.61 1.13 11.60
CA THR A 147 2.46 1.70 10.89
C THR A 147 2.32 1.14 9.48
N ILE A 148 3.42 1.07 8.70
CA ILE A 148 3.40 0.54 7.33
C ILE A 148 3.04 -0.95 7.33
N ILE A 149 3.65 -1.73 8.23
CA ILE A 149 3.34 -3.16 8.34
C ILE A 149 1.87 -3.37 8.68
N ALA A 150 1.34 -2.62 9.67
CA ALA A 150 -0.06 -2.69 10.03
C ALA A 150 -0.97 -2.29 8.85
N ALA A 151 -0.63 -1.23 8.11
CA ALA A 151 -1.39 -0.79 6.94
C ALA A 151 -1.48 -1.89 5.88
N ILE A 152 -0.37 -2.57 5.59
CA ILE A 152 -0.30 -3.70 4.67
C ILE A 152 -1.19 -4.84 5.17
N VAL A 153 -1.07 -5.24 6.43
CA VAL A 153 -1.88 -6.35 7.00
C VAL A 153 -3.38 -6.05 6.90
N PHE A 154 -3.83 -4.87 7.31
CA PHE A 154 -5.24 -4.47 7.22
C PHE A 154 -5.74 -4.40 5.76
N MET A 155 -4.86 -4.03 4.83
CA MET A 155 -5.18 -3.97 3.41
C MET A 155 -5.45 -5.36 2.80
N PHE A 156 -4.80 -6.43 3.30
CA PHE A 156 -4.99 -7.80 2.80
C PHE A 156 -5.86 -8.69 3.68
N MET A 157 -6.53 -8.12 4.68
CA MET A 157 -7.47 -8.86 5.52
C MET A 157 -8.63 -9.43 4.67
N PRO A 158 -9.26 -10.56 5.07
CA PRO A 158 -10.28 -11.23 4.25
C PRO A 158 -11.42 -10.30 3.77
N ASP A 159 -11.94 -9.47 4.67
CA ASP A 159 -13.01 -8.50 4.36
C ASP A 159 -12.55 -7.47 3.32
N SER A 160 -11.32 -6.98 3.46
CA SER A 160 -10.70 -6.09 2.49
C SER A 160 -10.57 -6.78 1.13
N ASN A 161 -10.16 -8.03 1.07
CA ASN A 161 -9.99 -8.75 -0.21
C ASN A 161 -11.32 -8.97 -0.93
N TYR A 162 -12.39 -9.22 -0.17
CA TYR A 162 -13.73 -9.30 -0.76
C TYR A 162 -14.15 -7.97 -1.39
N TYR A 163 -14.00 -6.85 -0.67
CA TYR A 163 -14.37 -5.52 -1.16
C TYR A 163 -13.71 -5.16 -2.50
N PHE A 164 -12.40 -5.40 -2.63
CA PHE A 164 -11.69 -5.04 -3.85
C PHE A 164 -11.88 -6.01 -5.01
N LYS A 165 -12.29 -7.26 -4.76
CA LYS A 165 -12.65 -8.18 -5.86
C LYS A 165 -13.99 -7.82 -6.50
N ALA A 166 -14.86 -7.15 -5.75
CA ALA A 166 -16.18 -6.73 -6.17
C ALA A 166 -16.26 -5.23 -6.51
N SER A 167 -15.12 -4.53 -6.53
CA SER A 167 -14.97 -3.13 -7.00
C SER A 167 -14.28 -3.09 -8.36
#